data_AF-A0A2M8Q9F8-F1
#
_entry.id   AF-A0A2M8Q9F8-F1
#
_cell.length_a   1.000
_cell.length_b   1.000
_cell.length_c   1.000
_cell.angle_alpha   90.00
_cell.angle_beta   90.00
_cell.angle_gamma   90.00
#
_symmetry.space_group_name_H-M   'P 1'
#
loop_
_entity.id
_entity.type
_entity.pdbx_description
1 polymer ?
#
loop_
_entity_poly.entity_id
_entity_poly.type
_entity_poly.pdbx_seq_one_letter_code
_entity_poly.pdbx_strand_id
1 'polypeptide(L)' 'MGAKYPVKRPVKAKQLAEEFGVHIRTVYRKMAMPRDQYLAESLMRQKPWEALGISRATWYRRGKPMPESCNDHDHV' A
#
# COMPACT_ATOMS: atom_id res chain seq x y z
N MET A 1 -5.08 14.97 -18.13
CA MET A 1 -5.66 14.32 -16.94
C MET A 1 -4.61 13.47 -16.26
N GLY A 2 -4.38 13.63 -14.94
CA GLY A 2 -3.52 12.74 -14.14
C GLY A 2 -4.32 11.59 -13.53
N ALA A 3 -3.64 10.55 -13.03
CA ALA A 3 -4.28 9.40 -12.40
C ALA A 3 -5.15 9.82 -11.20
N LYS A 4 -6.37 9.27 -11.09
CA LYS A 4 -7.34 9.57 -10.00
C LYS A 4 -6.80 9.23 -8.60
N TYR A 5 -5.92 8.24 -8.50
CA TYR A 5 -5.22 7.86 -7.26
C TYR A 5 -3.72 7.76 -7.52
N PRO A 6 -3.01 8.89 -7.60
CA PRO A 6 -1.57 8.84 -7.79
C PRO A 6 -0.96 8.40 -6.46
N VAL A 7 -0.54 7.14 -6.36
CA VAL A 7 0.22 6.64 -5.20
C VAL A 7 1.64 7.19 -5.27
N LYS A 8 1.77 8.52 -5.18
CA LYS A 8 3.06 9.18 -5.08
C LYS A 8 3.57 8.92 -3.67
N ARG A 9 4.75 8.29 -3.58
CA ARG A 9 5.47 8.28 -2.31
C ARG A 9 5.74 9.75 -1.93
N PRO A 10 5.44 10.16 -0.69
CA PRO A 10 5.53 11.57 -0.29
C PRO A 10 6.96 12.12 -0.42
N VAL A 11 7.97 11.26 -0.25
CA VAL A 11 9.37 11.62 -0.34
C VAL A 11 10.09 10.74 -1.36
N LYS A 12 10.96 11.33 -2.18
CA LYS A 12 11.80 10.58 -3.12
C LYS A 12 12.96 9.92 -2.35
N ALA A 13 13.21 8.64 -2.62
CA ALA A 13 14.33 7.90 -2.01
C ALA A 13 15.70 8.57 -2.26
N LYS A 14 15.86 9.30 -3.37
CA LYS A 14 17.06 10.09 -3.66
C LYS A 14 17.26 11.25 -2.66
N GLN A 15 16.19 11.96 -2.32
CA GLN A 15 16.27 13.08 -1.37
C GLN A 15 16.63 12.58 0.03
N LEU A 16 16.03 11.46 0.48
CA LEU A 16 16.44 10.80 1.73
C LEU A 16 17.91 10.38 1.71
N ALA A 17 18.37 9.78 0.60
CA ALA A 17 19.76 9.32 0.51
C ALA A 17 20.76 10.48 0.70
N GLU A 18 20.46 11.65 0.14
CA GLU A 18 21.26 12.86 0.28
C GLU A 18 21.19 13.46 1.69
N GLU A 19 19.98 13.59 2.26
CA GLU A 19 19.74 14.11 3.61
C GLU A 19 20.45 13.28 4.69
N PHE A 20 20.36 11.94 4.60
CA PHE A 20 20.97 11.03 5.56
C PHE A 20 22.42 10.66 5.20
N GLY A 21 22.96 11.14 4.07
CA GLY A 21 24.32 10.81 3.61
C GLY A 21 24.56 9.32 3.35
N VAL A 22 23.50 8.56 3.02
CA VAL A 22 23.55 7.11 2.78
C VAL A 22 23.38 6.77 1.31
N HIS A 23 23.91 5.63 0.88
CA HIS A 23 23.70 5.16 -0.48
C HIS A 23 22.22 4.83 -0.75
N ILE A 24 21.72 5.19 -1.94
CA ILE A 24 20.30 5.03 -2.31
C ILE A 24 19.76 3.59 -2.16
N ARG A 25 20.60 2.56 -2.39
CA ARG A 25 20.21 1.15 -2.13
C ARG A 25 19.84 0.88 -0.67
N THR A 26 20.48 1.53 0.28
CA THR A 26 20.18 1.36 1.71
C THR A 26 18.79 1.89 2.03
N VAL A 27 18.44 3.04 1.45
CA VAL A 27 17.09 3.61 1.56
C VAL A 27 16.06 2.66 0.97
N TYR A 28 16.29 2.13 -0.24
CA TYR A 28 15.38 1.14 -0.84
C TYR A 28 15.22 -0.12 0.00
N ARG A 29 16.32 -0.64 0.58
CA ARG A 29 16.28 -1.83 1.43
C ARG A 29 15.50 -1.60 2.72
N LYS A 30 15.63 -0.42 3.32
CA LYS A 30 14.88 -0.05 4.54
C LYS A 30 13.41 0.27 4.27
N MET A 31 13.10 0.83 3.10
CA MET A 31 11.74 1.11 2.66
C MET A 31 11.00 -0.12 2.10
N ALA A 32 11.72 -1.22 1.83
CA ALA A 32 11.11 -2.44 1.33
C ALA A 32 10.30 -3.12 2.45
N MET A 33 9.05 -3.45 2.17
CA MET A 33 8.23 -4.25 3.06
C MET A 33 8.80 -5.68 3.14
N PRO A 34 8.99 -6.25 4.34
CA PRO A 34 9.34 -7.65 4.53
C PRO A 34 8.37 -8.58 3.80
N ARG A 35 8.90 -9.69 3.26
CA ARG A 35 8.10 -10.63 2.47
C ARG A 35 6.91 -11.18 3.25
N ASP A 36 7.09 -11.52 4.52
CA ASP A 36 6.04 -12.10 5.36
C ASP A 36 4.92 -11.09 5.62
N GLN A 37 5.27 -9.82 5.87
CA GLN A 37 4.28 -8.74 6.03
C GLN A 37 3.47 -8.54 4.73
N TYR A 38 4.13 -8.50 3.57
CA TYR A 38 3.44 -8.41 2.29
C TYR A 38 2.46 -9.57 2.07
N LEU A 39 2.86 -10.80 2.42
CA LEU A 39 2.00 -11.97 2.27
C LEU A 39 0.80 -11.93 3.21
N ALA A 40 0.98 -11.45 4.45
CA ALA A 40 -0.09 -11.29 5.42
C ALA A 40 -1.12 -10.24 4.97
N GLU A 41 -0.68 -9.12 4.40
CA GLU A 41 -1.55 -8.03 3.94
C GLU A 41 -2.12 -8.24 2.52
N SER A 42 -1.57 -9.19 1.76
CA SER A 42 -1.99 -9.39 0.38
C SER A 42 -3.43 -9.88 0.29
N LEU A 43 -4.30 -9.08 -0.32
CA LEU A 43 -5.68 -9.45 -0.66
C LEU A 43 -5.78 -10.74 -1.46
N MET A 44 -4.74 -11.08 -2.24
CA MET A 44 -4.68 -12.35 -2.97
C MET A 44 -4.40 -13.56 -2.07
N ARG A 45 -3.80 -13.34 -0.91
CA ARG A 45 -3.53 -14.38 0.07
C ARG A 45 -4.66 -14.51 1.09
N GLN A 46 -5.22 -13.38 1.53
CA GLN A 46 -6.38 -13.34 2.43
C GLN A 46 -7.65 -13.84 1.75
N LYS A 47 -7.78 -13.65 0.43
CA LYS A 47 -8.89 -14.13 -0.40
C LYS A 47 -10.27 -13.91 0.24
N PRO A 48 -10.63 -12.67 0.58
CA PRO A 48 -11.88 -12.37 1.29
C PRO A 48 -13.14 -12.86 0.56
N TRP A 49 -13.08 -13.03 -0.77
CA TRP A 49 -14.17 -13.59 -1.57
C TRP A 49 -14.48 -15.06 -1.24
N GLU A 50 -13.50 -15.86 -0.80
CA GLU A 50 -13.74 -17.25 -0.38
C GLU A 50 -14.58 -17.27 0.91
N ALA A 51 -14.26 -16.40 1.87
CA ALA A 51 -15.04 -16.26 3.11
C ALA A 51 -16.48 -15.76 2.85
N LEU A 52 -16.66 -14.93 1.82
CA LEU A 52 -17.98 -14.43 1.39
C LEU A 52 -18.74 -15.42 0.48
N GLY A 53 -18.14 -16.55 0.10
CA GLY A 53 -18.76 -17.53 -0.79
C GLY A 53 -19.02 -17.02 -2.23
N ILE A 54 -18.32 -15.98 -2.67
CA ILE A 54 -18.48 -15.39 -4.00
C ILE A 54 -17.23 -15.55 -4.86
N SER A 55 -17.40 -15.48 -6.19
CA SER A 55 -16.25 -15.49 -7.08
C SER A 55 -15.39 -14.23 -6.91
N ARG A 56 -14.07 -14.37 -7.11
CA ARG A 56 -13.12 -13.24 -7.16
C ARG A 56 -13.60 -12.14 -8.10
N ALA A 57 -14.09 -12.49 -9.29
CA ALA A 57 -14.58 -11.52 -10.28
C ALA A 57 -15.79 -10.74 -9.75
N THR A 58 -16.72 -11.43 -9.10
CA THR A 58 -17.89 -10.81 -8.45
C THR A 58 -17.47 -9.84 -7.34
N TRP A 59 -16.45 -10.19 -6.56
CA TRP A 59 -15.91 -9.32 -5.51
C TRP A 59 -15.26 -8.04 -6.07
N TYR A 60 -14.46 -8.12 -7.13
CA TYR A 60 -13.91 -6.92 -7.78
C TYR A 60 -14.99 -6.03 -8.42
N ARG A 61 -16.04 -6.62 -8.98
CA ARG A 61 -17.17 -5.87 -9.59
C ARG A 61 -18.03 -5.13 -8.56
N ARG A 62 -18.24 -5.72 -7.38
CA ARG A 62 -18.99 -5.11 -6.28
C ARG A 62 -18.29 -3.90 -5.67
N GLY A 63 -17.02 -3.66 -6.01
CA GLY A 63 -16.17 -2.70 -5.33
C GLY A 63 -15.62 -3.35 -4.06
N LYS A 64 -14.31 -3.46 -3.97
CA LYS A 64 -13.64 -3.86 -2.72
C LYS A 64 -14.10 -2.89 -1.62
N PRO A 65 -14.40 -3.32 -0.39
CA PRO A 65 -14.50 -2.36 0.71
C PRO A 65 -13.18 -1.60 0.69
N MET A 66 -13.24 -0.31 0.36
CA MET A 66 -12.07 0.54 0.51
C MET A 66 -11.69 0.42 1.99
N PRO A 67 -10.43 0.18 2.34
CA PRO A 67 -10.03 0.48 3.71
C PRO A 67 -10.44 1.94 3.91
N GLU A 68 -11.40 2.17 4.79
CA GLU A 68 -11.71 3.51 5.27
C GLU A 68 -10.36 4.20 5.53
N SER A 69 -10.16 5.31 4.84
CA SER A 69 -9.02 6.16 5.08
C SER A 69 -9.03 6.51 6.56
N CYS A 70 -8.15 5.88 7.35
CA CYS A 70 -7.82 6.33 8.69
C CYS A 70 -7.05 7.64 8.55
N ASN A 71 -7.78 8.72 8.28
CA ASN A 71 -7.30 10.08 8.33
C ASN A 71 -8.14 10.84 9.38
N ASP A 72 -8.25 10.25 10.57
CA ASP A 72 -8.64 10.98 11.79
C ASP A 72 -7.40 11.74 12.27
N HIS A 73 -7.15 12.89 11.65
CA HIS A 73 -6.32 13.94 12.24
C HIS A 73 -7.29 15.05 12.68
N ASP A 74 -8.02 14.76 13.76
CA ASP A 74 -8.82 15.72 14.48
C ASP A 74 -7.87 16.82 15.00
N HIS A 75 -7.99 18.03 14.44
CA HIS A 75 -7.46 19.25 15.05
C HIS A 75 -8.65 20.10 15.44
N VAL A 76 -8.72 20.36 16.75
CA VAL A 76 -9.72 21.20 17.43
C VAL A 76 -9.66 22.65 16.97
#